data_AF-A0A534KR20-F1
#
_entry.id   AF-A0A534KR20-F1
#
_cell.length_a   1.000
_cell.length_b   1.000
_cell.length_c   1.000
_cell.angle_alpha   90.00
_cell.angle_beta   90.00
_cell.angle_gamma   90.00
#
_symmetry.space_group_name_H-M   'P 1'
#
loop_
_entity.id
_entity.type
_entity.pdbx_description
1 polymer ?
#
loop_
_entity_poly.entity_id
_entity_poly.type
_entity_poly.pdbx_seq_one_letter_code
_entity_poly.pdbx_strand_id
1 'polypeptide(L)'
;MAKDRGLGLEALGRAAERDPSIDRALDKAVLSEIRAHVAKGRDVVVDGRIQAYLLAKEKIPCLKVLIDAPLAVRAKRIAGREGTTVEEAKRE
;
A
#
# COMPACT_ATOMS: atom_id res chain seq x y z
N MET A 1 -1.21 1.37 -13.32
CA MET A 1 -1.93 0.08 -13.28
C MET A 1 -3.45 0.22 -13.47
N ALA A 2 -4.19 0.93 -12.58
CA ALA A 2 -5.65 1.07 -12.71
C ALA A 2 -6.05 1.79 -14.01
N LYS A 3 -5.45 2.96 -14.23
CA LYS A 3 -5.61 3.76 -15.46
C LYS A 3 -5.26 2.96 -16.72
N ASP A 4 -4.16 2.21 -16.70
CA ASP A 4 -3.70 1.39 -17.83
C ASP A 4 -4.69 0.26 -18.18
N ARG A 5 -5.54 -0.14 -17.22
CA ARG A 5 -6.61 -1.13 -17.40
C ARG A 5 -7.98 -0.49 -17.62
N GLY A 6 -8.07 0.84 -17.71
CA GLY A 6 -9.34 1.56 -17.81
C GLY A 6 -10.25 1.42 -16.58
N LEU A 7 -9.67 1.08 -15.42
CA LEU A 7 -10.42 0.85 -14.17
C LEU A 7 -10.23 2.00 -13.18
N GLY A 8 -11.28 2.28 -12.41
CA GLY A 8 -11.16 3.05 -11.17
C GLY A 8 -10.41 2.25 -10.09
N LEU A 9 -9.87 2.94 -9.07
CA LEU A 9 -9.10 2.30 -8.00
C LEU A 9 -9.91 1.24 -7.24
N GLU A 10 -11.15 1.57 -6.91
CA GLU A 10 -12.06 0.67 -6.20
C GLU A 10 -12.37 -0.60 -7.04
N ALA A 11 -12.56 -0.44 -8.34
CA ALA A 11 -12.77 -1.55 -9.27
C ALA A 11 -11.53 -2.43 -9.41
N LEU A 12 -10.33 -1.82 -9.43
CA LEU A 12 -9.07 -2.57 -9.41
C LEU A 12 -8.90 -3.34 -8.09
N GLY A 13 -9.28 -2.75 -6.95
CA GLY A 13 -9.26 -3.41 -5.64
C GLY A 13 -10.15 -4.65 -5.63
N ARG A 14 -11.41 -4.52 -6.05
CA ARG A 14 -12.33 -5.65 -6.21
C ARG A 14 -11.86 -6.71 -7.21
N ALA A 15 -11.07 -6.33 -8.21
CA ALA A 15 -10.47 -7.29 -9.13
C ALA A 15 -9.35 -8.08 -8.46
N ALA A 16 -8.50 -7.40 -7.67
CA ALA A 16 -7.40 -8.04 -6.93
C ALA A 16 -7.89 -9.09 -5.93
N GLU A 17 -9.03 -8.85 -5.27
CA GLU A 17 -9.68 -9.82 -4.36
C GLU A 17 -10.00 -11.17 -5.03
N ARG A 18 -10.23 -11.18 -6.34
CA ARG A 18 -10.58 -12.38 -7.12
C ARG A 18 -9.42 -12.94 -7.93
N ASP A 19 -8.39 -12.13 -8.19
CA ASP A 19 -7.23 -12.51 -8.98
C ASP A 19 -5.92 -12.07 -8.30
N PRO A 20 -5.24 -12.99 -7.58
CA PRO A 20 -3.95 -12.73 -6.95
C PRO A 20 -2.82 -12.37 -7.94
N SER A 21 -3.01 -12.54 -9.26
CA SER A 21 -2.04 -12.06 -10.26
C SER A 21 -1.92 -10.54 -10.25
N ILE A 22 -2.99 -9.82 -9.89
CA ILE A 22 -3.05 -8.37 -9.83
C ILE A 22 -2.17 -7.85 -8.70
N ASP A 23 -2.31 -8.39 -7.49
CA ASP A 23 -1.45 -8.03 -6.35
C ASP A 23 0.02 -8.35 -6.64
N ARG A 24 0.30 -9.54 -7.19
CA ARG A 24 1.68 -9.92 -7.57
C ARG A 24 2.28 -9.00 -8.63
N ALA A 25 1.47 -8.50 -9.57
CA ALA A 25 1.92 -7.55 -10.57
C ALA A 25 2.20 -6.17 -9.95
N LEU A 26 1.35 -5.73 -9.00
CA LEU A 26 1.55 -4.50 -8.26
C LEU A 26 2.84 -4.55 -7.42
N ASP A 27 3.04 -5.63 -6.65
CA ASP A 27 4.26 -5.84 -5.86
C ASP A 27 5.52 -5.78 -6.74
N LYS A 28 5.50 -6.46 -7.90
CA LYS A 28 6.61 -6.43 -8.87
C LYS A 28 6.88 -5.02 -9.39
N ALA A 29 5.83 -4.26 -9.71
CA ALA A 29 5.98 -2.89 -10.20
C ALA A 29 6.61 -1.97 -9.13
N VAL A 30 6.15 -2.07 -7.88
CA VAL A 30 6.71 -1.32 -6.75
C VAL A 30 8.19 -1.67 -6.55
N LEU A 31 8.53 -2.97 -6.53
CA LEU A 31 9.92 -3.41 -6.35
C LEU A 31 10.84 -2.96 -7.49
N SER A 32 10.33 -2.97 -8.73
CA SER A 32 11.08 -2.47 -9.89
C SER A 32 11.41 -0.99 -9.75
N GLU A 33 10.45 -0.18 -9.32
CA GLU A 33 10.64 1.26 -9.12
C GLU A 33 11.66 1.54 -8.01
N ILE A 34 11.54 0.85 -6.87
CA ILE A 34 12.49 0.96 -5.75
C ILE A 34 13.90 0.62 -6.23
N ARG A 35 14.08 -0.52 -6.90
CA ARG A 35 15.39 -0.95 -7.41
C ARG A 35 15.99 0.06 -8.39
N ALA A 36 15.16 0.64 -9.27
CA ALA A 36 15.61 1.63 -10.23
C ALA A 36 16.13 2.92 -9.57
N HIS A 37 15.52 3.38 -8.48
CA HIS A 37 16.01 4.56 -7.74
C HIS A 37 17.22 4.24 -6.86
N VAL A 38 17.22 3.09 -6.17
CA VAL A 38 18.36 2.64 -5.36
C VAL A 38 19.61 2.44 -6.22
N ALA A 39 19.47 1.84 -7.41
CA ALA A 39 20.59 1.67 -8.35
C ALA A 39 21.19 3.00 -8.84
N LYS A 40 20.42 4.10 -8.76
CA LYS A 40 20.90 5.46 -9.06
C LYS A 40 21.52 6.16 -7.83
N GLY A 41 21.69 5.45 -6.72
CA GLY A 41 22.24 6.01 -5.48
C GLY A 41 21.29 6.98 -4.76
N ARG A 42 19.98 6.88 -4.99
CA ARG A 42 18.98 7.75 -4.35
C ARG A 42 18.43 7.12 -3.07
N ASP A 43 18.14 7.97 -2.10
CA ASP A 43 17.33 7.59 -0.95
C ASP A 43 15.86 7.43 -1.36
N VAL A 44 15.23 6.36 -0.89
CA VAL A 44 13.85 6.01 -1.24
C VAL A 44 13.05 5.80 0.04
N VAL A 45 11.95 6.55 0.16
CA VAL A 45 10.93 6.31 1.19
C VAL A 45 9.76 5.59 0.54
N VAL A 46 9.39 4.44 1.12
CA VAL A 46 8.28 3.61 0.64
C VAL A 46 7.25 3.51 1.76
N ASP A 47 5.99 3.78 1.43
CA ASP A 47 4.86 3.64 2.34
C ASP A 47 3.90 2.54 1.85
N GLY A 48 3.28 1.85 2.81
CA GLY A 48 2.27 0.84 2.56
C GLY A 48 2.22 -0.25 3.63
N ARG A 49 1.05 -0.86 3.78
CA ARG A 49 0.72 -1.81 4.87
C ARG A 49 1.65 -3.02 4.97
N ILE A 50 2.20 -3.48 3.85
CA ILE A 50 3.05 -4.68 3.80
C ILE A 50 4.48 -4.41 3.31
N GLN A 51 4.86 -3.15 3.08
CA GLN A 51 6.13 -2.83 2.41
C GLN A 51 7.34 -3.31 3.22
N ALA A 52 7.31 -3.14 4.54
CA ALA A 52 8.36 -3.64 5.42
C ALA A 52 8.63 -5.14 5.24
N TYR A 53 7.57 -5.94 5.05
CA TYR A 53 7.66 -7.38 4.81
C TYR A 53 8.06 -7.72 3.38
N LEU A 54 7.54 -7.00 2.39
CA LEU A 54 7.89 -7.18 0.98
C LEU A 54 9.39 -6.93 0.75
N LEU A 55 9.93 -5.82 1.27
CA LEU A 55 11.34 -5.48 1.16
C LEU A 55 12.22 -6.47 1.93
N ALA A 56 11.76 -6.98 3.08
CA ALA A 56 12.47 -8.03 3.82
C ALA A 56 12.57 -9.33 3.02
N LYS A 57 11.47 -9.77 2.40
CA LYS A 57 11.41 -10.97 1.56
C LYS A 57 12.37 -10.87 0.37
N GLU A 58 12.44 -9.69 -0.23
CA GLU A 58 13.33 -9.40 -1.37
C GLU A 58 14.77 -9.05 -0.96
N LYS A 59 15.09 -9.15 0.35
CA LYS A 59 16.41 -8.87 0.93
C LYS A 59 16.96 -7.48 0.59
N ILE A 60 16.09 -6.48 0.47
CA ILE A 60 16.48 -5.09 0.27
C ILE A 60 16.84 -4.50 1.64
N PRO A 61 18.10 -4.08 1.89
CA PRO A 61 18.47 -3.45 3.16
C PRO A 61 17.75 -2.11 3.33
N CYS A 62 17.02 -1.95 4.42
CA CYS A 62 16.30 -0.71 4.73
C CYS A 62 15.99 -0.59 6.22
N LEU A 63 15.89 0.66 6.69
CA LEU A 63 15.25 0.99 7.97
C LEU A 63 13.74 0.74 7.85
N LYS A 64 13.16 0.05 8.82
CA LYS A 64 11.73 -0.25 8.86
C LYS A 64 11.10 0.46 10.05
N VAL A 65 10.03 1.21 9.80
CA VAL A 65 9.32 1.98 10.82
C VAL A 65 7.86 1.57 10.81
N LEU A 66 7.36 1.09 11.95
CA LEU A 66 5.93 0.86 12.17
C LEU A 66 5.34 2.10 12.83
N ILE A 67 4.35 2.71 12.18
CA ILE A 67 3.55 3.80 12.76
C ILE A 67 2.23 3.20 13.22
N ASP A 68 1.96 3.28 14.53
CA ASP A 68 0.71 2.82 15.12
C ASP A 68 0.03 3.94 15.90
N ALA A 69 -1.29 3.80 16.10
CA ALA A 69 -2.12 4.71 16.87
C ALA A 69 -3.36 3.96 17.39
N PRO A 70 -3.95 4.39 18.52
CA PRO A 70 -5.17 3.78 19.04
C PRO A 70 -6.29 3.72 17.99
N LEU A 71 -7.05 2.62 17.97
CA LEU A 71 -8.12 2.37 17.00
C LEU A 71 -9.08 3.55 16.87
N ALA A 72 -9.50 4.15 17.98
CA ALA A 72 -10.41 5.30 17.99
C ALA A 72 -9.83 6.52 17.25
N VAL A 73 -8.52 6.78 17.37
CA VAL A 73 -7.83 7.88 16.67
C VAL A 73 -7.78 7.60 15.16
N ARG A 74 -7.46 6.36 14.78
CA ARG A 74 -7.44 5.92 13.38
C ARG A 74 -8.83 6.03 12.74
N ALA A 75 -9.85 5.47 13.38
CA ALA A 75 -11.23 5.51 12.89
C ALA A 75 -11.75 6.94 12.74
N LYS A 76 -11.49 7.83 13.72
CA LYS A 76 -11.85 9.25 13.61
C LYS A 76 -11.19 9.94 12.41
N ARG A 77 -9.91 9.63 12.14
CA ARG A 77 -9.17 10.18 10.99
C ARG A 77 -9.70 9.65 9.66
N ILE A 78 -10.02 8.36 9.57
CA ILE A 78 -10.57 7.72 8.37
C ILE A 78 -11.95 8.29 8.06
N ALA A 79 -12.85 8.31 9.06
CA ALA A 79 -14.19 8.89 8.96
C ALA A 79 -14.15 10.34 8.44
N GLY A 80 -13.28 11.18 9.00
CA GLY A 80 -13.11 12.56 8.55
C GLY A 80 -12.55 12.70 7.13
N ARG A 81 -11.70 11.77 6.69
CA ARG A 81 -11.10 11.77 5.34
C ARG A 81 -12.10 11.31 4.29
N GLU A 82 -12.90 10.31 4.61
CA GLU A 82 -13.74 9.58 3.64
C GLU A 82 -15.20 10.01 3.69
N GLY A 83 -15.58 10.86 4.66
CA GLY A 83 -16.96 11.31 4.84
C GLY A 83 -17.88 10.21 5.38
N THR A 84 -17.31 9.22 6.07
CA THR A 84 -18.05 8.11 6.70
C THR A 84 -18.20 8.33 8.20
N THR A 85 -18.98 7.49 8.87
CA THR A 85 -19.09 7.52 10.34
C THR A 85 -17.87 6.86 11.00
N VAL A 86 -17.57 7.24 12.24
CA VAL A 86 -16.49 6.60 13.03
C VAL A 86 -16.79 5.10 13.23
N GLU A 87 -18.06 4.73 13.36
CA GLU A 87 -18.54 3.37 13.54
C GLU A 87 -18.36 2.53 12.27
N GLU A 88 -18.56 3.09 11.09
CA GLU A 88 -18.21 2.44 9.81
C GLU A 88 -16.71 2.29 9.68
N ALA A 89 -15.94 3.35 9.94
CA ALA A 89 -14.48 3.33 9.86
C ALA A 89 -13.79 2.41 10.88
N LYS A 90 -14.49 1.94 11.93
CA LYS A 90 -13.99 0.91 12.86
C LYS A 90 -14.14 -0.52 12.31
N ARG A 91 -15.03 -0.73 11.33
CA ARG A 91 -15.34 -2.05 10.74
C ARG A 91 -14.50 -2.35 9.50
N GLU A 92 -13.95 -1.32 8.87
CA GLU A 92 -12.89 -1.44 7.85
C GLU A 92 -11.52 -1.73 8.48
#